data_AF-A0A7E6CNY9-F1
#
_entry.id   AF-A0A7E6CNY9-F1
#
_cell.length_a   1.000
_cell.length_b   1.000
_cell.length_c   1.000
_cell.angle_alpha   90.00
_cell.angle_beta   90.00
_cell.angle_gamma   90.00
#
_symmetry.space_group_name_H-M   'P 1'
#
loop_
_entity.id
_entity.type
_entity.pdbx_description
1 polymer ?
#
loop_
_entity_poly.entity_id
_entity_poly.type
_entity_poly.pdbx_seq_one_letter_code
_entity_poly.pdbx_strand_id
1 'polypeptide(L)'
;MPRPVHPTPLGSHALVYFCEFQHWSSFLEDSKPTHVRADHGDEMFFAFGTSSWSSHIKVTEEEQLLGRKMMKYWANFARNGCPEHQGASGGY
;
A
#
# COMPACT_ATOMS: atom_id res chain seq x y z
N MET A 1 -3.42 -6.73 3.07
CA MET A 1 -2.60 -5.58 3.51
C MET A 1 -1.14 -5.96 3.36
N PRO A 2 -0.27 -5.12 2.76
CA PRO A 2 1.16 -5.26 3.01
C PRO A 2 1.38 -5.05 4.50
N ARG A 3 1.78 -6.12 5.18
CA ARG A 3 2.12 -6.05 6.59
C ARG A 3 3.52 -5.48 6.66
N PRO A 4 3.72 -4.28 7.25
CA PRO A 4 5.05 -3.81 7.53
C PRO A 4 5.66 -4.78 8.55
N VAL A 5 6.74 -5.43 8.18
CA VAL A 5 7.57 -6.13 9.16
C VAL A 5 8.17 -5.06 10.07
N HIS A 6 8.17 -5.30 11.38
CA HIS A 6 8.79 -4.39 12.35
C HIS A 6 10.18 -3.96 11.86
N PRO A 7 10.53 -2.67 12.00
CA PRO A 7 11.78 -2.18 11.46
C PRO A 7 12.94 -2.97 12.05
N THR A 8 13.77 -3.53 11.17
CA THR A 8 14.96 -4.29 11.60
C THR A 8 16.11 -3.30 11.72
N PRO A 9 16.74 -3.13 12.90
CA PRO A 9 17.90 -2.28 13.02
C PRO A 9 19.08 -2.94 12.29
N LEU A 10 19.51 -2.38 11.17
CA LEU A 10 20.83 -2.65 10.59
C LEU A 10 21.74 -1.48 10.98
N GLY A 11 22.99 -1.76 11.34
CA GLY A 11 23.90 -0.80 12.02
C GLY A 11 23.88 0.66 11.51
N SER A 12 24.10 1.59 12.44
CA SER A 12 24.02 3.05 12.31
C SER A 12 22.66 3.60 11.84
N HIS A 13 21.73 3.80 12.80
CA HIS A 13 20.58 4.72 12.77
C HIS A 13 19.59 4.72 11.58
N ALA A 14 19.67 3.78 10.64
CA ALA A 14 18.71 3.67 9.53
C ALA A 14 17.66 2.58 9.81
N LEU A 15 16.38 2.95 9.78
CA LEU A 15 15.27 2.00 9.88
C LEU A 15 14.94 1.42 8.51
N VAL A 16 14.91 0.09 8.41
CA VAL A 16 14.53 -0.63 7.18
C VAL A 16 13.17 -1.27 7.39
N TYR A 17 12.24 -1.05 6.45
CA TYR A 17 10.89 -1.60 6.48
C TYR A 17 10.70 -2.56 5.30
N PHE A 18 10.10 -3.72 5.57
CA PHE A 18 9.71 -4.68 4.55
C PHE A 18 8.19 -4.76 4.46
N CYS A 19 7.67 -4.88 3.23
CA CYS A 19 6.25 -4.97 2.94
C CYS A 19 6.03 -6.01 1.84
N GLU A 20 5.08 -6.92 2.05
CA GLU A 20 4.67 -7.90 1.04
C GLU A 20 3.23 -7.66 0.60
N PHE A 21 3.01 -7.30 -0.65
CA PHE A 21 1.66 -7.09 -1.19
C PHE A 21 1.03 -8.44 -1.57
N GLN A 22 -0.12 -8.76 -0.98
CA GLN A 22 -0.83 -10.05 -1.18
C GLN A 22 -2.33 -9.86 -1.49
N HIS A 23 -2.75 -8.67 -1.91
CA HIS A 23 -4.17 -8.42 -2.25
C HIS A 23 -4.47 -8.94 -3.65
N TRP A 24 -5.60 -9.64 -3.79
CA TRP A 24 -6.14 -10.03 -5.09
C TRP A 24 -6.99 -8.89 -5.64
N SER A 25 -6.54 -8.27 -6.73
CA SER A 25 -7.26 -7.21 -7.42
C SER A 25 -8.54 -7.73 -8.09
N SER A 26 -9.70 -7.27 -7.64
CA SER A 26 -11.01 -7.69 -8.17
C SER A 26 -11.19 -7.37 -9.66
N PHE A 27 -10.58 -6.27 -10.12
CA PHE A 27 -10.62 -5.85 -11.53
C PHE A 27 -9.76 -6.72 -12.48
N LEU A 28 -8.99 -7.67 -11.95
CA LEU A 28 -8.21 -8.64 -12.73
C LEU A 28 -8.81 -10.06 -12.69
N GLU A 29 -9.99 -10.24 -12.09
CA GLU A 29 -10.60 -11.56 -11.90
C GLU A 29 -10.86 -12.28 -13.24
N ASP A 30 -11.29 -11.55 -14.28
CA ASP A 30 -11.59 -12.13 -15.59
C ASP A 30 -10.34 -12.49 -16.41
N SER A 31 -9.19 -11.90 -16.09
CA SER A 31 -7.95 -12.06 -16.86
C SER A 31 -6.91 -12.96 -16.17
N LYS A 32 -7.04 -13.19 -14.85
CA LYS A 32 -6.02 -13.83 -14.04
C LYS A 32 -6.47 -15.21 -13.51
N PRO A 33 -5.68 -16.29 -13.67
CA PRO A 33 -6.02 -17.60 -13.13
C PRO A 33 -6.18 -17.56 -11.61
N THR A 34 -7.24 -18.18 -11.06
CA THR A 34 -7.66 -18.10 -9.64
C THR A 34 -6.61 -18.50 -8.60
N HIS A 35 -5.54 -19.19 -9.00
CA HIS A 35 -4.42 -19.53 -8.12
C HIS A 35 -3.39 -18.41 -7.98
N VAL A 36 -3.39 -17.40 -8.85
CA VAL A 36 -2.38 -16.32 -8.90
C VAL A 36 -2.76 -15.18 -7.97
N ARG A 37 -2.24 -15.14 -6.74
CA ARG A 37 -2.68 -14.19 -5.71
C ARG A 37 -2.43 -12.71 -6.04
N ALA A 38 -1.25 -12.19 -5.72
CA ALA A 38 -0.80 -10.87 -6.17
C ALA A 38 0.29 -11.12 -7.21
N ASP A 39 0.07 -10.65 -8.43
CA ASP A 39 1.05 -10.74 -9.50
C ASP A 39 1.98 -9.51 -9.48
N HIS A 40 3.06 -9.56 -10.25
CA HIS A 40 4.02 -8.48 -10.34
C HIS A 40 3.37 -7.19 -10.85
N GLY A 41 3.42 -6.11 -10.04
CA GLY A 41 2.89 -4.80 -10.40
C GLY A 41 1.46 -4.53 -9.92
N ASP A 42 0.77 -5.53 -9.36
CA ASP A 42 -0.59 -5.36 -8.81
C ASP A 42 -0.63 -4.28 -7.71
N GLU A 43 0.48 -4.05 -7.01
CA GLU A 43 0.59 -3.03 -5.96
C GLU A 43 0.56 -1.60 -6.51
N MET A 44 0.91 -1.38 -7.78
CA MET A 44 1.00 -0.03 -8.37
C MET A 44 -0.36 0.66 -8.44
N PHE A 45 -1.44 -0.09 -8.70
CA PHE A 45 -2.80 0.45 -8.72
C PHE A 45 -3.22 1.08 -7.38
N PHE A 46 -2.61 0.62 -6.29
CA PHE A 46 -2.88 1.11 -4.94
C PHE A 46 -1.86 2.14 -4.47
N ALA A 47 -0.60 2.04 -4.92
CA ALA A 47 0.47 2.99 -4.60
C ALA A 47 0.22 4.39 -5.17
N PHE A 48 -0.29 4.47 -6.41
CA PHE A 48 -0.58 5.74 -7.12
C PHE A 48 -2.02 6.23 -6.96
N GLY A 49 -2.80 5.54 -6.12
CA GLY A 49 -4.20 5.85 -5.88
C GLY A 49 -5.14 5.21 -6.88
N THR A 50 -6.17 4.57 -6.36
CA THR A 50 -7.20 3.89 -7.16
C THR A 50 -8.07 4.88 -7.94
N SER A 51 -8.19 6.14 -7.48
CA SER A 51 -8.90 7.22 -8.17
C SER A 51 -8.28 7.59 -9.52
N SER A 52 -6.97 7.43 -9.66
CA SER A 52 -6.26 7.68 -10.93
C SER A 52 -6.67 6.67 -12.01
N TRP A 53 -7.25 5.54 -11.61
CA TRP A 53 -7.64 4.42 -12.47
C TRP A 53 -9.15 4.16 -12.46
N SER A 54 -9.92 4.79 -11.57
CA SER A 54 -11.34 4.46 -11.33
C SER A 54 -12.26 4.73 -12.52
N SER A 55 -11.83 5.51 -13.50
CA SER A 55 -12.53 5.69 -14.79
C SER A 55 -12.39 4.49 -15.73
N HIS A 56 -11.40 3.62 -15.50
CA HIS A 56 -11.03 2.52 -16.39
C HIS A 56 -11.20 1.14 -15.76
N ILE A 57 -11.22 1.05 -14.42
CA ILE A 57 -11.37 -0.21 -13.69
C ILE A 57 -12.42 -0.08 -12.59
N LYS A 58 -13.16 -1.16 -12.35
CA LYS A 58 -14.12 -1.24 -11.25
C LYS A 58 -13.37 -1.58 -9.96
N VAL A 59 -13.35 -0.65 -9.01
CA VAL A 59 -12.62 -0.79 -7.74
C VAL A 59 -13.61 -0.89 -6.59
N THR A 60 -13.46 -1.90 -5.72
CA THR A 60 -14.34 -2.07 -4.55
C THR A 60 -14.06 -1.02 -3.46
N GLU A 61 -14.99 -0.85 -2.51
CA GLU A 61 -14.77 0.05 -1.37
C GLU A 61 -13.57 -0.38 -0.51
N GLU A 62 -13.37 -1.69 -0.34
CA GLU A 62 -12.23 -2.26 0.38
C GLU A 62 -10.91 -1.92 -0.33
N GLU A 63 -10.90 -1.98 -1.65
CA GLU A 63 -9.75 -1.63 -2.50
C GLU A 63 -9.46 -0.14 -2.51
N GLN A 64 -10.49 0.71 -2.50
CA GLN A 64 -10.30 2.14 -2.31
C GLN A 64 -9.70 2.45 -0.92
N LEU A 65 -10.15 1.76 0.12
CA LEU A 65 -9.58 1.89 1.46
C LEU A 65 -8.13 1.39 1.51
N LEU A 66 -7.83 0.27 0.84
CA LEU A 66 -6.48 -0.25 0.68
C LEU A 66 -5.56 0.76 0.00
N GLY A 67 -6.00 1.36 -1.12
CA GLY A 67 -5.26 2.41 -1.83
C GLY A 67 -4.98 3.63 -0.95
N ARG A 68 -6.00 4.14 -0.23
CA ARG A 68 -5.82 5.26 0.72
C ARG A 68 -4.80 4.94 1.81
N LYS A 69 -4.85 3.73 2.37
CA LYS A 69 -3.88 3.28 3.38
C LYS A 69 -2.46 3.20 2.80
N MET A 70 -2.31 2.62 1.63
CA MET A 70 -1.00 2.46 0.98
C MET A 70 -0.37 3.81 0.61
N MET A 71 -1.15 4.75 0.06
CA MET A 71 -0.70 6.13 -0.18
C MET A 71 -0.28 6.84 1.11
N LYS A 72 -1.06 6.68 2.20
CA LYS A 72 -0.70 7.24 3.52
C LYS A 72 0.64 6.70 4.00
N TYR A 73 0.85 5.39 3.88
CA TYR A 73 2.12 4.76 4.26
C TYR A 73 3.31 5.31 3.49
N TRP A 74 3.22 5.38 2.16
CA TRP A 74 4.28 5.92 1.32
C TRP A 74 4.54 7.40 1.58
N ALA A 75 3.50 8.21 1.75
CA ALA A 75 3.63 9.63 2.06
C ALA A 75 4.26 9.86 3.45
N ASN A 76 3.87 9.07 4.45
CA ASN A 76 4.44 9.12 5.80
C ASN A 76 5.92 8.74 5.80
N PHE A 77 6.27 7.67 5.09
CA PHE A 77 7.66 7.23 4.94
C PHE A 77 8.50 8.29 4.23
N ALA A 78 8.02 8.86 3.12
CA ALA A 78 8.73 9.90 2.38
C ALA A 78 8.98 11.17 3.21
N ARG A 79 8.07 11.52 4.14
CA ARG A 79 8.18 12.70 5.00
C ARG A 79 9.07 12.47 6.23
N ASN A 80 8.92 11.32 6.88
CA ASN A 80 9.40 11.12 8.25
C ASN A 80 10.33 9.91 8.40
N GLY A 81 10.56 9.14 7.34
CA GLY A 81 11.24 7.84 7.42
C GLY A 81 10.46 6.76 8.18
N CYS A 82 9.22 7.05 8.64
CA CYS A 82 8.40 6.13 9.40
C CYS A 82 6.99 6.00 8.77
N PRO A 83 6.60 4.83 8.25
CA PRO A 83 5.33 4.60 7.57
C PRO A 83 4.11 4.76 8.52
N GLU A 84 4.27 4.39 9.79
CA GLU A 84 3.23 4.45 10.83
C GLU A 84 3.14 5.81 11.53
N HIS A 85 3.91 6.82 11.08
CA HIS A 85 3.89 8.13 11.71
C HIS A 85 2.47 8.71 11.70
N GLN A 86 1.85 8.77 12.87
CA GLN A 86 0.66 9.55 13.10
C GLN A 86 1.16 10.98 13.24
N GLY A 87 1.01 11.81 12.20
CA GLY A 87 1.29 13.24 12.30
C GLY A 87 0.74 13.77 13.61
N ALA A 88 1.53 14.56 14.34
CA ALA A 88 1.15 15.12 15.63
C ALA A 88 -0.31 15.58 15.56
N SER A 89 -1.17 15.00 16.39
CA SER A 89 -2.55 15.42 16.55
C SER A 89 -2.54 16.93 16.74
N GLY A 90 -3.07 17.67 15.77
CA GLY A 90 -3.13 19.13 15.81
C GLY A 90 -3.88 19.55 17.07
N GLY A 91 -3.13 19.98 18.08
CA GLY A 91 -3.65 20.73 19.20
C GLY A 91 -3.43 22.20 18.90
N TYR A 92 -4.49 22.87 18.46
CA TYR A 92 -4.85 24.25 18.75
C TYR A 92 -6.36 24.39 18.58
#